data_AF-A0A845PRF9-F1
#
_entry.id   AF-A0A845PRF9-F1
#
_cell.length_a   1.000
_cell.length_b   1.000
_cell.length_c   1.000
_cell.angle_alpha   90.00
_cell.angle_beta   90.00
_cell.angle_gamma   90.00
#
_symmetry.space_group_name_H-M   'P 1'
#
loop_
_entity.id
_entity.type
_entity.pdbx_description
1 polymer ?
#
loop_
_entity_poly.entity_id
_entity_poly.type
_entity_poly.pdbx_seq_one_letter_code
_entity_poly.pdbx_strand_id
1 'polypeptide(L)'
;MGQKAEASLGIMDSQSVRWGNNRGLHGVDGNKKIKGIKLHVVVDKNGFLIAVMLCVANIHDSKAGLLLLRMINEGLMKFKCILADAGYRGEFIEKADKLYSYLIKVVSRD
;
A
#
# COMPACT_ATOMS: atom_id res chain seq x y z
N MET A 1 -11.41 2.80 -28.16
CA MET A 1 -10.41 3.30 -27.18
C MET A 1 -10.26 2.23 -26.11
N GLY A 2 -9.05 1.75 -25.87
CA GLY A 2 -8.79 0.69 -24.90
C GLY A 2 -7.50 1.00 -24.15
N GLN A 3 -7.48 0.68 -22.86
CA GLN A 3 -6.24 0.73 -22.10
C GLN A 3 -5.31 -0.39 -22.57
N LYS A 4 -4.00 -0.16 -22.52
CA LYS A 4 -3.04 -1.24 -22.73
C LYS A 4 -3.23 -2.28 -21.62
N ALA A 5 -2.99 -3.55 -21.94
CA ALA A 5 -3.13 -4.66 -21.00
C ALA A 5 -2.23 -4.51 -19.76
N GLU A 6 -1.14 -3.76 -19.88
CA GLU A 6 -0.21 -3.49 -18.78
C GLU A 6 -0.67 -2.26 -17.97
N ALA A 7 -0.94 -2.47 -16.68
CA ALA A 7 -1.35 -1.41 -15.76
C ALA A 7 -0.20 -0.42 -15.54
N SER A 8 -0.27 0.75 -16.18
CA SER A 8 0.79 1.75 -16.05
C SER A 8 0.78 2.50 -14.71
N LEU A 9 -0.35 2.50 -14.01
CA LEU A 9 -0.58 3.28 -12.79
C LEU A 9 -1.23 2.41 -11.70
N GLY A 10 -0.57 2.33 -10.55
CA GLY A 10 -1.15 1.79 -9.32
C GLY A 10 -1.56 2.92 -8.38
N ILE A 11 -2.56 2.66 -7.52
CA ILE A 11 -2.96 3.53 -6.41
C ILE A 11 -2.86 2.71 -5.14
N MET A 12 -2.04 3.16 -4.19
CA MET A 12 -1.74 2.50 -2.93
C MET A 12 -2.33 3.27 -1.75
N ASP A 13 -3.00 2.55 -0.86
CA ASP A 13 -3.56 3.12 0.38
C ASP A 13 -3.60 2.07 1.51
N SER A 14 -3.80 2.53 2.75
CA SER A 14 -3.99 1.69 3.93
C SER A 14 -5.31 1.95 4.64
N GLN A 15 -5.99 0.88 5.05
CA GLN A 15 -7.21 0.93 5.85
C GLN A 15 -7.02 0.19 7.17
N SER A 16 -7.23 0.90 8.28
CA SER A 16 -7.22 0.28 9.61
C SER A 16 -8.65 -0.13 9.97
N VAL A 17 -8.83 -1.38 10.37
CA VAL A 17 -10.15 -1.98 10.65
C VAL A 17 -10.15 -2.57 12.06
N ARG A 18 -11.24 -2.35 12.79
CA ARG A 18 -11.43 -2.97 14.11
C ARG A 18 -11.48 -4.48 13.97
N TRP A 19 -10.72 -5.18 14.80
CA TRP A 19 -10.69 -6.63 14.79
C TRP A 19 -11.59 -7.19 15.89
N GLY A 20 -12.54 -8.06 15.53
CA GLY A 20 -13.53 -8.61 16.45
C GLY A 20 -13.01 -9.76 17.32
N ASN A 21 -11.91 -10.41 16.94
CA ASN A 21 -11.38 -11.57 17.66
C ASN A 21 -10.17 -11.18 18.53
N ASN A 22 -10.40 -11.03 19.84
CA ASN A 22 -9.36 -10.66 20.81
C ASN A 22 -8.21 -11.69 20.93
N ARG A 23 -8.35 -12.90 20.38
CA ARG A 23 -7.29 -13.92 20.40
C ARG A 23 -6.35 -13.86 19.18
N GLY A 24 -6.73 -13.14 18.12
CA GLY A 24 -5.88 -12.97 16.95
C GLY A 24 -4.81 -11.88 17.16
N LEU A 25 -3.73 -11.95 16.38
CA LEU A 25 -2.73 -10.88 16.33
C LEU A 25 -3.39 -9.57 15.89
N HIS A 26 -3.26 -8.53 16.71
CA HIS A 26 -3.79 -7.20 16.44
C HIS A 26 -2.87 -6.15 17.07
N GLY A 27 -2.98 -4.91 16.58
CA GLY A 27 -2.27 -3.75 17.12
C GLY A 27 -3.22 -2.59 17.35
N VAL A 28 -2.67 -1.42 17.66
CA VAL A 28 -3.43 -0.17 17.71
C VAL A 28 -2.83 0.80 16.70
N ASP A 29 -3.65 1.24 15.76
CA ASP A 29 -3.36 2.43 14.95
C ASP A 29 -3.60 3.66 15.83
N GLY A 30 -2.53 4.28 16.32
CA GLY A 30 -2.61 5.42 17.22
C GLY A 30 -3.22 6.67 16.57
N ASN A 31 -3.00 6.87 15.27
CA ASN A 31 -3.53 8.01 14.53
C ASN A 31 -5.04 7.89 14.37
N LYS A 32 -5.53 6.70 14.06
CA LYS A 32 -6.97 6.42 13.86
C LYS A 32 -7.69 5.99 15.15
N LYS A 33 -6.96 5.73 16.23
CA LYS A 33 -7.45 5.15 17.50
C LYS A 33 -8.22 3.83 17.28
N ILE A 34 -7.71 3.00 16.38
CA ILE A 34 -8.33 1.71 16.01
C ILE A 34 -7.49 0.57 16.56
N LYS A 35 -8.08 -0.25 17.44
CA LYS A 35 -7.53 -1.56 17.83
C LYS A 35 -7.93 -2.60 16.79
N GLY A 36 -6.96 -3.12 16.05
CA GLY A 36 -7.22 -4.16 15.06
C GLY A 36 -6.07 -4.43 14.10
N ILE A 37 -6.42 -4.58 12.83
CA ILE A 37 -5.52 -4.89 11.72
C ILE A 37 -5.51 -3.73 10.72
N LYS A 38 -4.49 -3.69 9.87
CA LYS A 38 -4.36 -2.71 8.80
C LYS A 38 -4.17 -3.43 7.47
N LEU A 39 -5.03 -3.09 6.52
CA LEU A 39 -5.09 -3.60 5.17
C LEU A 39 -4.36 -2.62 4.24
N HIS A 40 -3.31 -3.08 3.58
CA HIS A 40 -2.64 -2.33 2.53
C HIS A 40 -3.10 -2.87 1.19
N VAL A 41 -3.51 -1.98 0.30
CA VAL A 41 -4.05 -2.34 -1.01
C VAL A 41 -3.33 -1.60 -2.12
N VAL A 42 -3.21 -2.25 -3.27
CA VAL A 42 -2.94 -1.57 -4.55
C VAL A 42 -4.05 -1.90 -5.52
N VAL A 43 -4.62 -0.86 -6.11
CA VAL A 43 -5.61 -0.94 -7.20
C VAL A 43 -5.06 -0.31 -8.47
N ASP A 44 -5.60 -0.67 -9.63
CA ASP A 44 -5.34 0.06 -10.86
C ASP A 44 -6.17 1.36 -10.92
N LYS A 45 -6.00 2.14 -12.01
CA LYS A 45 -6.75 3.39 -12.21
C LYS A 45 -8.27 3.22 -12.40
N ASN A 46 -8.75 2.01 -12.67
CA ASN A 46 -10.18 1.71 -12.79
C ASN A 46 -10.76 1.17 -11.47
N GLY A 47 -9.93 1.01 -10.43
CA GLY A 47 -10.31 0.46 -9.14
C GLY A 47 -10.24 -1.07 -9.07
N PHE A 48 -9.67 -1.76 -10.06
CA PHE A 48 -9.46 -3.20 -9.98
C PHE A 48 -8.35 -3.53 -8.99
N LEU A 49 -8.63 -4.48 -8.11
CA LEU A 49 -7.72 -4.91 -7.07
C LEU A 49 -6.53 -5.68 -7.66
N ILE A 50 -5.31 -5.22 -7.37
CA ILE A 50 -4.09 -5.85 -7.84
C ILE A 50 -3.39 -6.61 -6.72
N ALA A 51 -3.28 -6.00 -5.54
CA ALA A 51 -2.63 -6.64 -4.41
C ALA A 51 -3.27 -6.23 -3.08
N VAL A 52 -3.25 -7.16 -2.13
CA VAL A 52 -3.73 -6.98 -0.76
C VAL A 52 -2.72 -7.59 0.19
N MET A 53 -2.38 -6.87 1.25
CA MET A 53 -1.57 -7.38 2.35
C MET A 53 -2.15 -6.90 3.68
N LEU A 54 -2.20 -7.80 4.67
CA LEU A 54 -2.66 -7.51 6.02
C LEU A 54 -1.47 -7.43 6.99
N CYS A 55 -1.53 -6.49 7.92
CA CYS A 55 -0.62 -6.42 9.05
C CYS A 55 -1.37 -6.04 10.35
N VAL A 56 -0.71 -6.15 11.49
CA VAL A 56 -1.24 -5.59 12.75
C VAL A 56 -1.24 -4.06 12.69
N ALA A 57 -2.25 -3.41 13.29
CA ALA A 57 -2.54 -2.00 13.02
C ALA A 57 -1.45 -1.00 13.45
N ASN A 58 -0.51 -1.40 14.31
CA ASN A 58 0.61 -0.57 14.76
C ASN A 58 1.81 -0.56 13.79
N ILE A 59 1.79 -1.34 12.70
CA ILE A 59 2.82 -1.24 11.67
C ILE A 59 2.63 0.06 10.88
N HIS A 60 3.73 0.79 10.71
CA HIS A 60 3.74 2.04 9.94
C HIS A 60 3.65 1.77 8.44
N ASP A 61 2.93 2.62 7.73
CA ASP A 61 2.55 2.42 6.32
C ASP A 61 3.77 2.32 5.42
N SER A 62 4.81 3.13 5.65
CA SER A 62 6.09 3.01 4.92
C SER A 62 6.77 1.65 5.05
N LYS A 63 6.66 0.97 6.20
CA LYS A 63 7.27 -0.37 6.39
C LYS A 63 6.44 -1.44 5.68
N ALA A 64 5.13 -1.42 5.89
CA ALA A 64 4.21 -2.36 5.25
C ALA A 64 4.16 -2.17 3.72
N GLY A 65 4.22 -0.93 3.24
CA GLY A 65 4.25 -0.61 1.82
C GLY A 65 5.44 -1.26 1.10
N LEU A 66 6.63 -1.29 1.70
CA LEU A 66 7.80 -1.93 1.07
C LEU A 66 7.61 -3.44 0.93
N LEU A 67 6.98 -4.08 1.91
CA LEU A 67 6.61 -5.50 1.83
C LEU A 67 5.56 -5.74 0.74
N LEU A 68 4.58 -4.84 0.61
CA LEU A 68 3.57 -4.91 -0.45
C LEU A 68 4.20 -4.74 -1.84
N LEU A 69 5.13 -3.79 -2.01
CA LEU A 69 5.87 -3.61 -3.27
C LEU A 69 6.71 -4.85 -3.61
N ARG A 70 7.33 -5.48 -2.61
CA ARG A 70 8.03 -6.75 -2.80
C ARG A 70 7.10 -7.84 -3.35
N MET A 71 5.92 -8.02 -2.73
CA MET A 71 4.93 -9.01 -3.19
C MET A 71 4.48 -8.75 -4.64
N ILE A 72 4.23 -7.49 -4.99
CA ILE A 72 3.83 -7.09 -6.34
C ILE A 72 4.95 -7.41 -7.35
N ASN A 73 6.20 -7.07 -7.01
CA ASN A 73 7.36 -7.32 -7.85
C ASN A 73 7.63 -8.83 -8.04
N GLU A 74 7.52 -9.63 -6.97
CA GLU A 74 7.64 -11.10 -7.04
C GLU A 74 6.50 -11.74 -7.85
N GLY A 75 5.30 -11.15 -7.82
CA GLY A 75 4.15 -11.56 -8.65
C GLY A 75 4.25 -11.15 -10.12
N LEU A 76 5.37 -10.56 -10.57
CA LEU A 76 5.63 -10.07 -11.93
C LEU A 76 4.62 -9.00 -12.41
N MET A 77 3.95 -8.32 -11.48
CA MET A 77 3.06 -7.20 -11.79
C MET A 77 3.87 -5.91 -11.79
N LYS A 78 3.96 -5.24 -12.95
CA LYS A 78 4.75 -4.00 -13.08
C LYS A 78 3.85 -2.79 -13.29
N PHE A 79 4.00 -1.83 -12.39
CA PHE A 79 3.51 -0.46 -12.54
C PHE A 79 4.66 0.45 -12.94
N LYS A 80 4.38 1.46 -13.77
CA LYS A 80 5.37 2.52 -14.03
C LYS A 80 5.38 3.56 -12.92
N CYS A 81 4.20 3.84 -12.36
CA CYS A 81 4.01 4.83 -11.32
C CYS A 81 2.99 4.31 -10.31
N ILE A 82 3.21 4.59 -9.03
CA ILE A 82 2.25 4.33 -7.96
C ILE A 82 1.92 5.66 -7.28
N LEU A 83 0.63 5.99 -7.22
CA LEU A 83 0.13 7.09 -6.40
C LEU A 83 -0.04 6.59 -4.97
N ALA A 84 0.40 7.36 -3.99
CA ALA A 84 0.26 7.02 -2.58
C ALA A 84 -0.09 8.26 -1.75
N ASP A 85 -0.58 8.07 -0.54
CA ASP A 85 -0.88 9.18 0.36
C ASP A 85 0.38 9.69 1.11
N ALA A 86 0.17 10.65 2.01
CA ALA A 86 1.25 11.25 2.81
C ALA A 86 1.94 10.27 3.78
N GLY A 87 1.32 9.14 4.10
CA GLY A 87 1.90 8.09 4.96
C GLY A 87 3.11 7.38 4.33
N TYR A 88 3.27 7.50 3.01
CA TYR A 88 4.35 6.88 2.22
C TYR A 88 5.45 7.86 1.80
N ARG A 89 5.63 8.98 2.52
CA ARG A 89 6.71 9.96 2.26
C ARG A 89 8.09 9.50 2.78
N GLY A 90 9.12 10.29 2.46
CA GLY A 90 10.47 10.12 3.00
C GLY A 90 11.22 8.94 2.38
N GLU A 91 11.98 8.22 3.20
CA GLU A 91 12.82 7.08 2.77
C GLU A 91 12.07 5.99 1.98
N PHE A 92 10.74 5.91 2.15
CA PHE A 92 9.92 4.99 1.39
C PHE A 92 10.09 5.17 -0.12
N ILE A 93 10.04 6.41 -0.60
CA ILE A 93 10.10 6.76 -2.02
C ILE A 93 11.44 6.30 -2.60
N GLU A 94 12.53 6.60 -1.91
CA GLU A 94 13.87 6.20 -2.34
C GLU A 94 14.06 4.68 -2.34
N LYS A 95 13.55 3.98 -1.32
CA LYS A 95 13.67 2.52 -1.22
C LYS A 95 12.82 1.81 -2.28
N ALA A 96 11.62 2.33 -2.56
CA ALA A 96 10.76 1.79 -3.61
C ALA A 96 11.43 1.85 -4.99
N ASP A 97 12.09 2.96 -5.31
CA ASP A 97 12.83 3.12 -6.56
C ASP A 97 14.09 2.24 -6.60
N LYS A 98 14.94 2.33 -5.56
CA LYS A 98 16.22 1.57 -5.51
C LYS A 98 16.03 0.05 -5.52
N LEU A 99 14.99 -0.46 -4.86
CA LEU A 99 14.78 -1.91 -4.72
C LEU A 99 13.92 -2.51 -5.82
N TYR A 100 12.93 -1.76 -6.33
CA TYR A 100 11.88 -2.29 -7.19
C TYR A 100 11.61 -1.46 -8.45
N SER A 101 12.34 -0.35 -8.64
CA SER A 101 12.19 0.58 -9.77
C SER A 101 10.78 1.15 -9.92
N TYR A 102 10.08 1.36 -8.81
CA TYR A 102 8.78 2.02 -8.80
C TYR A 102 8.91 3.52 -8.55
N LEU A 103 8.37 4.32 -9.47
CA LEU A 103 8.17 5.75 -9.25
C LEU A 103 6.97 5.95 -8.30
N ILE A 104 7.22 6.43 -7.09
CA ILE A 104 6.16 6.79 -6.13
C ILE A 104 5.84 8.28 -6.24
N LYS A 105 4.57 8.62 -6.46
CA LYS A 105 4.07 9.99 -6.38
C LYS A 105 3.13 10.12 -5.19
N VAL A 106 3.56 10.89 -4.21
CA VAL A 106 2.70 11.19 -3.06
C VAL A 106 1.71 12.28 -3.43
N VAL A 107 0.43 12.02 -3.22
CA VAL A 107 -0.68 12.95 -3.46
C VAL A 107 -1.28 13.36 -2.12
N SER A 108 -1.38 14.67 -1.88
CA SER A 108 -2.17 15.23 -0.78
C SER A 108 -3.48 15.79 -1.29
N ARG A 109 -4.51 15.79 -0.43
CA ARG A 109 -5.72 16.57 -0.67
C ARG A 109 -5.42 18.01 -0.26
N ASP A 110 -5.72 18.95 -1.14
CA ASP A 110 -5.71 20.40 -0.85
C ASP A 110 -6.84 20.76 0.12
#